data_AF-A0A961QGL7-F1
#
_entry.id   AF-A0A961QGL7-F1
#
_cell.length_a   1.000
_cell.length_b   1.000
_cell.length_c   1.000
_cell.angle_alpha   90.00
_cell.angle_beta   90.00
_cell.angle_gamma   90.00
#
_symmetry.space_group_name_H-M   'P 1'
#
loop_
_entity.id
_entity.type
_entity.pdbx_description
1 polymer ?
#
loop_
_entity_poly.entity_id
_entity_poly.type
_entity_poly.pdbx_seq_one_letter_code
_entity_poly.pdbx_strand_id
1 'polypeptide(L)'
;MLRLPTLLCPAILALSSLSVLGLPAAAQTGKPDDSAPPPSELVGSVGNWSLYRTGPAAHPVSCTAYMFSGSEEGLRFEARADQTAIGFIGYATAADATPLTVTIWFDNDRDRSDTYVLPLETDETGLGWRNYRSPNSAPEPLLDAFANDATMHFAYRYQGEQVASYSLAGSNRAMRAALDCAMPGSSETPVVPERAAGQPYVIRGTCRLVVDGRTYLDRRGDCPIWMTNDGTGSFWINTDRDGYLGDYFAELEPAGDGTAQGHWNGSPGATHAEGFLGEDFRMGAGGCWSNARATICAAR
;
A
#
# COMPACT_ATOMS: atom_id res chain seq x y z
N MET A 1 -50.78 54.36 -57.82
CA MET A 1 -49.37 53.92 -57.80
C MET A 1 -49.32 52.47 -57.31
N LEU A 2 -48.51 51.67 -57.99
CA LEU A 2 -48.47 50.20 -57.98
C LEU A 2 -47.93 49.57 -56.68
N ARG A 3 -48.32 48.29 -56.51
CA ARG A 3 -47.85 47.19 -55.64
C ARG A 3 -46.32 47.16 -55.40
N LEU A 4 -45.74 46.62 -54.33
CA LEU A 4 -45.82 45.24 -53.78
C LEU A 4 -45.28 45.16 -52.32
N PRO A 5 -45.66 44.13 -51.54
CA PRO A 5 -45.01 43.74 -50.29
C PRO A 5 -43.93 42.67 -50.51
N THR A 6 -42.81 42.79 -49.81
CA THR A 6 -41.71 41.79 -49.82
C THR A 6 -41.98 40.71 -48.78
N LEU A 7 -42.27 39.49 -49.24
CA LEU A 7 -42.24 38.26 -48.44
C LEU A 7 -40.79 37.88 -48.14
N LEU A 8 -40.47 37.64 -46.87
CA LEU A 8 -39.25 36.97 -46.44
C LEU A 8 -39.58 35.51 -46.07
N CYS A 9 -38.88 34.61 -46.76
CA CYS A 9 -38.95 33.15 -46.63
C CYS A 9 -38.31 32.68 -45.31
N PRO A 10 -38.85 31.65 -44.63
CA PRO A 10 -38.13 30.96 -43.57
C PRO A 10 -37.16 29.93 -44.17
N ALA A 11 -35.89 30.00 -43.77
CA ALA A 11 -34.91 28.95 -44.06
C ALA A 11 -35.15 27.77 -43.10
N ILE A 12 -35.59 26.64 -43.66
CA ILE A 12 -35.72 25.36 -42.96
C ILE A 12 -34.31 24.76 -42.87
N LEU A 13 -33.74 24.72 -41.67
CA LEU A 13 -32.53 23.96 -41.35
C LEU A 13 -32.93 22.50 -41.12
N ALA A 14 -32.56 21.63 -42.06
CA ALA A 14 -32.68 20.18 -41.92
C ALA A 14 -31.61 19.68 -40.93
N LEU A 15 -32.04 19.20 -39.77
CA LEU A 15 -31.21 18.47 -38.82
C LEU A 15 -31.03 17.03 -39.33
N SER A 16 -29.86 16.73 -39.86
CA SER A 16 -29.42 15.37 -40.18
C SER A 16 -29.24 14.57 -38.90
N SER A 17 -30.12 13.62 -38.64
CA SER A 17 -29.99 12.61 -37.59
C SER A 17 -28.85 11.65 -37.92
N LEU A 18 -27.67 11.87 -37.33
CA LEU A 18 -26.61 10.88 -37.29
C LEU A 18 -27.03 9.77 -36.31
N SER A 19 -27.54 8.66 -36.86
CA SER A 19 -27.70 7.42 -36.13
C SER A 19 -26.32 6.89 -35.74
N VAL A 20 -25.94 7.06 -34.46
CA VAL A 20 -24.79 6.36 -33.88
C VAL A 20 -25.18 4.88 -33.79
N LEU A 21 -24.58 4.06 -34.64
CA LEU A 21 -24.65 2.60 -34.53
C LEU A 21 -24.01 2.20 -33.21
N GLY A 22 -24.83 1.84 -32.23
CA GLY A 22 -24.38 1.24 -30.98
C GLY A 22 -23.72 -0.10 -31.28
N LEU A 23 -22.40 -0.18 -31.11
CA LEU A 23 -21.70 -1.45 -31.03
C LEU A 23 -22.21 -2.18 -29.77
N PRO A 24 -22.68 -3.44 -29.88
CA PRO A 24 -23.06 -4.20 -28.71
C PRO A 24 -21.84 -4.39 -27.81
N ALA A 25 -21.97 -4.02 -26.53
CA ALA A 25 -20.99 -4.34 -25.52
C ALA A 25 -20.81 -5.86 -25.50
N ALA A 26 -19.65 -6.34 -25.93
CA ALA A 26 -19.30 -7.75 -25.85
C ALA A 26 -19.24 -8.12 -24.36
N ALA A 27 -20.24 -8.89 -23.90
CA ALA A 27 -20.21 -9.51 -22.59
C ALA A 27 -18.97 -10.42 -22.54
N GLN A 28 -17.96 -10.03 -21.75
CA GLN A 28 -16.78 -10.85 -21.51
C GLN A 28 -17.19 -12.03 -20.62
N THR A 29 -17.56 -13.16 -21.23
CA THR A 29 -17.81 -14.43 -20.53
C THR A 29 -16.51 -15.21 -20.33
N GLY A 30 -15.48 -14.55 -19.79
CA GLY A 30 -14.25 -15.22 -19.38
C GLY A 30 -14.50 -16.07 -18.15
N LYS A 31 -14.20 -17.37 -18.23
CA LYS A 31 -14.16 -18.27 -17.08
C LYS A 31 -13.15 -17.69 -16.07
N PRO A 32 -13.41 -17.71 -14.74
CA PRO A 32 -12.45 -17.24 -13.75
C PRO A 32 -11.13 -17.98 -13.97
N ASP A 33 -10.04 -17.23 -14.14
CA ASP A 33 -8.71 -17.80 -14.27
C ASP A 33 -8.31 -18.33 -12.88
N ASP A 34 -7.99 -19.62 -12.76
CA ASP A 34 -7.64 -20.29 -11.49
C ASP A 34 -6.26 -19.86 -10.96
N SER A 35 -5.70 -18.76 -11.46
CA SER A 35 -4.43 -18.23 -10.98
C SER A 35 -4.58 -17.73 -9.54
N ALA A 36 -3.68 -18.19 -8.66
CA ALA A 36 -3.59 -17.69 -7.29
C ALA A 36 -3.49 -16.14 -7.31
N PRO A 37 -4.17 -15.45 -6.36
CA PRO A 37 -4.12 -14.00 -6.32
C PRO A 37 -2.65 -13.52 -6.18
N PRO A 38 -2.30 -12.39 -6.83
CA PRO A 38 -0.96 -11.83 -6.71
C PRO A 38 -0.61 -11.56 -5.24
N PRO A 39 0.65 -11.75 -4.83
CA PRO A 39 1.06 -11.49 -3.46
C PRO A 39 0.88 -10.00 -3.11
N SER A 40 0.46 -9.75 -1.87
CA SER A 40 0.36 -8.42 -1.28
C SER A 40 1.50 -8.21 -0.27
N GLU A 41 2.15 -7.06 -0.33
CA GLU A 41 3.32 -6.70 0.49
C GLU A 41 3.07 -5.37 1.20
N LEU A 42 3.37 -5.29 2.50
CA LEU A 42 3.34 -4.04 3.25
C LEU A 42 4.53 -3.16 2.84
N VAL A 43 4.25 -2.02 2.23
CA VAL A 43 5.25 -1.04 1.77
C VAL A 43 5.68 -0.12 2.91
N GLY A 44 4.75 0.24 3.79
CA GLY A 44 5.00 1.14 4.90
C GLY A 44 3.73 1.75 5.46
N SER A 45 3.84 2.93 6.07
CA SER A 45 2.75 3.67 6.68
C SER A 45 2.84 5.17 6.43
N VAL A 46 1.69 5.84 6.52
CA VAL A 46 1.56 7.30 6.47
C VAL A 46 0.65 7.71 7.62
N GLY A 47 1.24 8.11 8.75
CA GLY A 47 0.47 8.29 9.99
C GLY A 47 -0.21 6.96 10.38
N ASN A 48 -1.54 6.98 10.53
CA ASN A 48 -2.33 5.80 10.89
C ASN A 48 -2.72 4.91 9.69
N TRP A 49 -2.26 5.26 8.48
CA TRP A 49 -2.55 4.51 7.27
C TRP A 49 -1.44 3.51 6.99
N SER A 50 -1.78 2.24 6.76
CA SER A 50 -0.85 1.22 6.28
C SER A 50 -0.95 1.10 4.76
N LEU A 51 0.18 1.18 4.05
CA LEU A 51 0.23 1.09 2.59
C LEU A 51 0.69 -0.31 2.17
N TYR A 52 -0.12 -0.98 1.36
CA TYR A 52 0.19 -2.26 0.76
C TYR A 52 0.32 -2.14 -0.75
N ARG A 53 1.13 -3.00 -1.34
CA ARG A 53 1.30 -3.16 -2.78
C ARG A 53 0.92 -4.57 -3.18
N THR A 54 0.08 -4.69 -4.19
CA THR A 54 -0.25 -5.96 -4.83
C THR A 54 0.54 -6.10 -6.13
N GLY A 55 1.28 -7.20 -6.29
CA GLY A 55 2.08 -7.48 -7.48
C GLY A 55 3.50 -6.88 -7.47
N PRO A 56 4.23 -6.99 -8.59
CA PRO A 56 5.66 -6.65 -8.65
C PRO A 56 5.93 -5.16 -8.38
N ALA A 57 7.03 -4.85 -7.69
CA ALA A 57 7.41 -3.47 -7.38
C ALA A 57 7.58 -2.56 -8.60
N ALA A 58 8.04 -3.11 -9.74
CA ALA A 58 8.21 -2.35 -10.97
C ALA A 58 6.89 -2.02 -11.67
N HIS A 59 5.89 -2.91 -11.55
CA HIS A 59 4.58 -2.79 -12.19
C HIS A 59 3.48 -3.29 -11.24
N PRO A 60 3.13 -2.49 -10.21
CA PRO A 60 2.10 -2.87 -9.27
C PRO A 60 0.74 -3.05 -9.96
N VAL A 61 -0.03 -4.04 -9.53
CA VAL A 61 -1.42 -4.22 -9.95
C VAL A 61 -2.31 -3.18 -9.25
N SER A 62 -2.07 -3.00 -7.95
CA SER A 62 -2.72 -2.00 -7.12
C SER A 62 -1.81 -1.62 -5.96
N CYS A 63 -2.04 -0.43 -5.40
CA CYS A 63 -1.53 -0.07 -4.08
C CYS A 63 -2.68 0.45 -3.23
N THR A 64 -2.79 -0.05 -2.00
CA THR A 64 -3.94 0.20 -1.12
C THR A 64 -3.47 0.76 0.21
N ALA A 65 -4.00 1.91 0.58
CA ALA A 65 -3.84 2.49 1.90
C ALA A 65 -5.04 2.09 2.77
N TYR A 66 -4.79 1.39 3.88
CA TYR A 66 -5.79 0.99 4.85
C TYR A 66 -5.68 1.78 6.15
N MET A 67 -6.81 2.12 6.74
CA MET A 67 -6.91 2.60 8.10
C MET A 67 -7.99 1.81 8.81
N PHE A 68 -7.64 1.13 9.90
CA PHE A 68 -8.60 0.40 10.74
C PHE A 68 -8.84 1.18 12.04
N SER A 69 -10.12 1.43 12.38
CA SER A 69 -10.54 2.11 13.61
C SER A 69 -10.97 1.14 14.72
N GLY A 70 -11.03 -0.15 14.43
CA GLY A 70 -11.40 -1.23 15.35
C GLY A 70 -11.23 -2.61 14.69
N SER A 71 -11.71 -3.67 15.35
CA SER A 71 -11.57 -5.04 14.83
C SER A 71 -12.43 -5.34 13.59
N GLU A 72 -13.47 -4.55 13.35
CA GLU A 72 -14.43 -4.75 12.25
C GLU A 72 -14.76 -3.45 11.50
N GLU A 73 -13.97 -2.40 11.71
CA GLU A 73 -14.18 -1.11 11.04
C GLU A 73 -12.90 -0.65 10.35
N GLY A 74 -13.04 -0.32 9.06
CA GLY A 74 -11.93 0.15 8.26
C GLY A 74 -12.35 1.07 7.14
N LEU A 75 -11.42 1.93 6.74
CA LEU A 75 -11.48 2.78 5.57
C LEU A 75 -10.28 2.43 4.69
N ARG A 76 -10.48 2.40 3.38
CA ARG A 76 -9.41 2.17 2.42
C ARG A 76 -9.46 3.14 1.25
N PHE A 77 -8.28 3.42 0.72
CA PHE A 77 -8.09 4.01 -0.59
C PHE A 77 -7.24 3.07 -1.45
N GLU A 78 -7.77 2.61 -2.57
CA GLU A 78 -7.05 1.78 -3.54
C GLU A 78 -6.71 2.62 -4.77
N ALA A 79 -5.46 2.56 -5.21
CA ALA A 79 -5.01 3.10 -6.48
C ALA A 79 -4.60 1.98 -7.43
N ARG A 80 -5.07 2.08 -8.67
CA ARG A 80 -4.61 1.33 -9.84
C ARG A 80 -4.21 2.31 -10.93
N ALA A 81 -3.62 1.80 -12.01
CA ALA A 81 -3.21 2.64 -13.14
C ALA A 81 -4.39 3.39 -13.80
N ASP A 82 -5.56 2.76 -13.88
CA ASP A 82 -6.73 3.24 -14.62
C ASP A 82 -7.91 3.70 -13.75
N GLN A 83 -7.94 3.29 -12.48
CA GLN A 83 -9.02 3.63 -11.56
C GLN A 83 -8.53 3.74 -10.12
N THR A 84 -9.35 4.38 -9.29
CA THR A 84 -9.18 4.43 -7.83
C THR A 84 -10.48 3.97 -7.15
N ALA A 85 -10.37 3.62 -5.87
CA ALA A 85 -11.52 3.26 -5.07
C ALA A 85 -11.42 3.81 -3.65
N ILE A 86 -12.55 4.25 -3.11
CA ILE A 86 -12.73 4.47 -1.68
C ILE A 86 -13.61 3.34 -1.16
N GLY A 87 -13.09 2.57 -0.22
CA GLY A 87 -13.81 1.44 0.37
C GLY A 87 -13.99 1.61 1.87
N PHE A 88 -15.08 1.07 2.41
CA PHE A 88 -15.25 0.98 3.86
C PHE A 88 -15.73 -0.41 4.30
N ILE A 89 -15.42 -0.73 5.56
CA ILE A 89 -15.99 -1.84 6.33
C ILE A 89 -16.63 -1.21 7.55
N GLY A 90 -17.94 -1.40 7.69
CA GLY A 90 -18.67 -1.14 8.93
C GLY A 90 -19.41 -2.38 9.40
N TYR A 91 -20.17 -2.23 10.49
CA TYR A 91 -21.00 -3.29 11.07
C TYR A 91 -21.79 -4.09 10.01
N ALA A 92 -21.49 -5.38 9.92
CA ALA A 92 -22.13 -6.35 9.02
C ALA A 92 -22.15 -5.97 7.53
N THR A 93 -21.30 -5.04 7.08
CA THR A 93 -21.23 -4.63 5.67
C THR A 93 -20.82 -5.76 4.72
N ALA A 94 -20.08 -6.76 5.22
CA ALA A 94 -19.68 -7.95 4.48
C ALA A 94 -20.59 -9.18 4.71
N ALA A 95 -21.65 -9.07 5.52
CA ALA A 95 -22.53 -10.20 5.85
C ALA A 95 -23.45 -10.62 4.69
N ASP A 96 -23.63 -9.76 3.69
CA ASP A 96 -24.48 -9.98 2.52
C ASP A 96 -23.72 -9.52 1.26
N ALA A 97 -23.72 -10.33 0.19
CA ALA A 97 -23.07 -9.97 -1.07
C ALA A 97 -23.85 -8.92 -1.88
N THR A 98 -25.14 -8.70 -1.56
CA THR A 98 -26.01 -7.74 -2.24
C THR A 98 -25.42 -6.33 -2.14
N PRO A 99 -25.35 -5.56 -3.25
CA PRO A 99 -24.90 -4.17 -3.20
C PRO A 99 -25.71 -3.33 -2.20
N LEU A 100 -25.04 -2.46 -1.44
CA LEU A 100 -25.68 -1.60 -0.47
C LEU A 100 -25.89 -0.20 -1.03
N THR A 101 -27.07 0.37 -0.82
CA THR A 101 -27.29 1.81 -0.99
C THR A 101 -26.67 2.53 0.21
N VAL A 102 -25.68 3.38 -0.05
CA VAL A 102 -24.91 4.09 0.97
C VAL A 102 -24.95 5.58 0.69
N THR A 103 -25.33 6.35 1.71
CA THR A 103 -25.26 7.82 1.69
C THR A 103 -23.94 8.25 2.31
N ILE A 104 -23.16 9.05 1.60
CA ILE A 104 -21.82 9.49 1.98
C ILE A 104 -21.82 11.01 2.19
N TRP A 105 -21.18 11.47 3.26
CA TRP A 105 -20.92 12.90 3.50
C TRP A 105 -19.62 13.11 4.27
N PHE A 106 -19.16 14.36 4.30
CA PHE A 106 -17.92 14.78 4.96
C PHE A 106 -18.18 15.83 6.04
N ASP A 107 -17.26 15.96 6.99
CA ASP A 107 -17.23 17.01 8.03
C ASP A 107 -18.56 17.21 8.79
N ASN A 108 -19.30 16.11 8.99
CA ASN A 108 -20.64 16.09 9.59
C ASN A 108 -21.72 16.90 8.83
N ASP A 109 -21.48 17.33 7.60
CA ASP A 109 -22.43 18.05 6.75
C ASP A 109 -23.31 17.09 5.93
N ARG A 110 -24.28 16.46 6.60
CA ARG A 110 -25.19 15.48 5.97
C ARG A 110 -26.10 16.08 4.89
N ASP A 111 -26.32 17.40 4.92
CA ASP A 111 -27.13 18.10 3.91
C ASP A 111 -26.41 18.15 2.56
N ARG A 112 -25.08 18.02 2.56
CA ARG A 112 -24.23 17.88 1.36
C ARG A 112 -23.80 16.42 1.15
N SER A 113 -24.77 15.51 1.20
CA SER A 113 -24.54 14.08 0.97
C SER A 113 -24.91 13.64 -0.44
N ASP A 114 -24.23 12.59 -0.89
CA ASP A 114 -24.55 11.87 -2.12
C ASP A 114 -24.84 10.41 -1.81
N THR A 115 -25.64 9.74 -2.65
CA THR A 115 -26.02 8.34 -2.44
C THR A 115 -25.54 7.47 -3.58
N TYR A 116 -24.90 6.36 -3.22
CA TYR A 116 -24.26 5.44 -4.13
C TYR A 116 -24.74 4.01 -3.88
N VAL A 117 -24.63 3.14 -4.88
CA VAL A 117 -24.83 1.70 -4.73
C VAL A 117 -23.46 1.04 -4.74
N LEU A 118 -23.02 0.56 -3.58
CA LEU A 118 -21.67 0.05 -3.38
C LEU A 118 -21.66 -1.49 -3.36
N PRO A 119 -21.06 -2.16 -4.37
CA PRO A 119 -20.92 -3.61 -4.37
C PRO A 119 -19.99 -4.08 -3.24
N LEU A 120 -20.17 -5.33 -2.81
CA LEU A 120 -19.20 -6.02 -1.96
C LEU A 120 -18.09 -6.56 -2.87
N GLU A 121 -16.85 -6.19 -2.58
CA GLU A 121 -15.68 -6.69 -3.28
C GLU A 121 -14.68 -7.23 -2.29
N THR A 122 -14.12 -8.40 -2.58
CA THR A 122 -13.09 -9.03 -1.78
C THR A 122 -11.72 -8.58 -2.25
N ASP A 123 -10.87 -8.16 -1.32
CA ASP A 123 -9.48 -7.82 -1.62
C ASP A 123 -8.56 -9.04 -1.66
N GLU A 124 -7.27 -8.81 -1.88
CA GLU A 124 -6.26 -9.86 -1.99
C GLU A 124 -6.03 -10.61 -0.66
N THR A 125 -6.47 -10.04 0.47
CA THR A 125 -6.41 -10.67 1.79
C THR A 125 -7.66 -11.49 2.12
N GLY A 126 -8.68 -11.44 1.25
CA GLY A 126 -9.97 -12.08 1.49
C GLY A 126 -10.96 -11.21 2.28
N LEU A 127 -10.62 -9.96 2.61
CA LEU A 127 -11.51 -9.05 3.32
C LEU A 127 -12.53 -8.42 2.36
N GLY A 128 -13.79 -8.38 2.76
CA GLY A 128 -14.88 -7.82 1.98
C GLY A 128 -15.09 -6.33 2.25
N TRP A 129 -15.09 -5.51 1.21
CA TRP A 129 -15.19 -4.05 1.26
C TRP A 129 -16.36 -3.53 0.43
N ARG A 130 -17.00 -2.46 0.89
CA ARG A 130 -17.98 -1.70 0.09
C ARG A 130 -17.27 -0.58 -0.63
N ASN A 131 -17.19 -0.67 -1.96
CA ASN A 131 -16.35 0.23 -2.74
C ASN A 131 -17.13 1.18 -3.62
N TYR A 132 -16.77 2.44 -3.52
CA TYR A 132 -16.96 3.40 -4.58
C TYR A 132 -15.74 3.37 -5.50
N ARG A 133 -15.94 3.20 -6.81
CA ARG A 133 -14.86 3.17 -7.81
C ARG A 133 -15.06 4.29 -8.83
N SER A 134 -13.97 4.97 -9.19
CA SER A 134 -13.96 6.00 -10.22
C SER A 134 -12.75 5.84 -11.16
N PRO A 135 -12.91 6.12 -12.45
CA PRO A 135 -11.79 6.09 -13.39
C PRO A 135 -10.85 7.28 -13.14
N ASN A 136 -9.54 7.06 -13.25
CA ASN A 136 -8.53 8.11 -13.05
C ASN A 136 -8.57 9.20 -14.15
N SER A 137 -9.27 8.95 -15.25
CA SER A 137 -9.40 9.89 -16.37
C SER A 137 -10.42 11.00 -16.15
N ALA A 138 -11.22 10.94 -15.07
CA ALA A 138 -12.27 11.92 -14.80
C ALA A 138 -12.03 12.63 -13.46
N PRO A 139 -12.35 13.93 -13.36
CA PRO A 139 -12.35 14.61 -12.07
C PRO A 139 -13.42 13.99 -11.18
N GLU A 140 -13.05 13.64 -9.95
CA GLU A 140 -13.94 12.95 -9.02
C GLU A 140 -14.08 13.77 -7.73
N PRO A 141 -15.24 14.44 -7.49
CA PRO A 141 -15.45 15.27 -6.31
C PRO A 141 -15.26 14.50 -4.99
N LEU A 142 -15.59 13.21 -4.96
CA LEU A 142 -15.44 12.39 -3.77
C LEU A 142 -13.96 12.20 -3.37
N LEU A 143 -13.05 12.10 -4.35
CA LEU A 143 -11.61 11.99 -4.09
C LEU A 143 -11.03 13.30 -3.55
N ASP A 144 -11.49 14.44 -4.06
CA ASP A 144 -11.06 15.74 -3.59
C ASP A 144 -11.49 15.96 -2.12
N ALA A 145 -12.75 15.67 -1.80
CA ALA A 145 -13.25 15.73 -0.42
C ALA A 145 -12.49 14.76 0.50
N PHE A 146 -12.30 13.50 0.08
CA PHE A 146 -11.53 12.51 0.84
C PHE A 146 -10.10 12.97 1.17
N ALA A 147 -9.48 13.71 0.27
CA ALA A 147 -8.12 14.20 0.42
C ALA A 147 -8.00 15.47 1.27
N ASN A 148 -9.08 16.22 1.50
CA ASN A 148 -9.00 17.55 2.10
C ASN A 148 -9.86 17.75 3.35
N ASP A 149 -10.93 16.98 3.51
CA ASP A 149 -11.85 17.10 4.64
C ASP A 149 -11.32 16.34 5.88
N ALA A 150 -11.90 16.59 7.05
CA ALA A 150 -11.45 16.04 8.33
C ALA A 150 -12.12 14.72 8.70
N THR A 151 -13.39 14.50 8.32
CA THR A 151 -14.11 13.25 8.57
C THR A 151 -14.92 12.80 7.35
N MET A 152 -15.12 11.49 7.23
CA MET A 152 -16.00 10.87 6.24
C MET A 152 -16.99 9.94 6.94
N HIS A 153 -18.23 9.93 6.46
CA HIS A 153 -19.31 9.16 7.03
C HIS A 153 -20.06 8.36 5.98
N PHE A 154 -20.52 7.17 6.37
CA PHE A 154 -21.27 6.24 5.52
C PHE A 154 -22.54 5.82 6.25
N ALA A 155 -23.71 6.25 5.77
CA ALA A 155 -25.00 5.76 6.25
C ALA A 155 -25.54 4.66 5.34
N TYR A 156 -25.98 3.55 5.94
CA TYR A 156 -26.55 2.41 5.23
C TYR A 156 -27.57 1.69 6.12
N ARG A 157 -28.28 0.71 5.55
CA ARG A 157 -29.31 -0.04 6.29
C ARG A 157 -28.93 -1.50 6.42
N TYR A 158 -28.79 -1.95 7.67
CA TYR A 158 -28.68 -3.37 8.03
C TYR A 158 -29.28 -3.57 9.42
N GLN A 159 -30.42 -4.28 9.49
CA GLN A 159 -31.22 -4.45 10.72
C GLN A 159 -31.57 -3.13 11.44
N GLY A 160 -31.56 -2.00 10.72
CA GLY A 160 -31.63 -0.65 11.28
C GLY A 160 -30.85 0.34 10.42
N GLU A 161 -30.87 1.61 10.79
CA GLU A 161 -29.94 2.60 10.22
C GLU A 161 -28.59 2.47 10.91
N GLN A 162 -27.53 2.40 10.11
CA GLN A 162 -26.15 2.31 10.56
C GLN A 162 -25.39 3.51 10.04
N VAL A 163 -24.42 4.01 10.82
CA VAL A 163 -23.50 5.06 10.40
C VAL A 163 -22.08 4.66 10.80
N ALA A 164 -21.20 4.49 9.82
CA ALA A 164 -19.77 4.35 10.05
C ALA A 164 -19.09 5.71 9.84
N SER A 165 -18.19 6.10 10.74
CA SER A 165 -17.53 7.42 10.72
C SER A 165 -16.03 7.26 10.90
N TYR A 166 -15.25 7.95 10.07
CA TYR A 166 -13.79 7.81 10.05
C TYR A 166 -13.13 9.18 10.06
N SER A 167 -12.00 9.28 10.78
CA SER A 167 -11.11 10.43 10.64
C SER A 167 -10.33 10.33 9.34
N LEU A 168 -10.20 11.44 8.62
CA LEU A 168 -9.37 11.56 7.41
C LEU A 168 -7.98 12.14 7.72
N ALA A 169 -7.55 12.13 8.99
CA ALA A 169 -6.22 12.56 9.35
C ALA A 169 -5.15 11.77 8.56
N GLY A 170 -4.37 12.49 7.74
CA GLY A 170 -3.33 11.91 6.89
C GLY A 170 -3.81 11.30 5.57
N SER A 171 -5.11 11.32 5.26
CA SER A 171 -5.68 10.74 4.04
C SER A 171 -5.04 11.32 2.77
N ASN A 172 -4.83 12.64 2.71
CA ASN A 172 -4.16 13.30 1.58
C ASN A 172 -2.82 12.64 1.22
N ARG A 173 -1.96 12.49 2.24
CA ARG A 173 -0.62 11.95 2.08
C ARG A 173 -0.67 10.46 1.78
N ALA A 174 -1.60 9.72 2.39
CA ALA A 174 -1.80 8.29 2.14
C ALA A 174 -2.30 8.03 0.71
N MET A 175 -3.25 8.84 0.23
CA MET A 175 -3.78 8.79 -1.13
C MET A 175 -2.67 9.04 -2.16
N ARG A 176 -1.86 10.08 -1.95
CA ARG A 176 -0.68 10.37 -2.79
C ARG A 176 0.32 9.23 -2.78
N ALA A 177 0.63 8.67 -1.61
CA ALA A 177 1.54 7.53 -1.50
C ALA A 177 1.01 6.29 -2.26
N ALA A 178 -0.29 6.03 -2.20
CA ALA A 178 -0.91 4.95 -2.96
C ALA A 178 -0.86 5.19 -4.47
N LEU A 179 -1.13 6.42 -4.93
CA LEU A 179 -1.02 6.79 -6.35
C LEU A 179 0.43 6.70 -6.86
N ASP A 180 1.39 7.24 -6.12
CA ASP A 180 2.83 7.18 -6.46
C ASP A 180 3.34 5.74 -6.49
N CYS A 181 2.81 4.88 -5.60
CA CYS A 181 3.08 3.46 -5.59
C CYS A 181 2.47 2.75 -6.81
N ALA A 182 1.20 3.00 -7.12
CA ALA A 182 0.49 2.33 -8.22
C ALA A 182 0.99 2.78 -9.61
N MET A 183 1.54 3.99 -9.70
CA MET A 183 2.04 4.59 -10.94
C MET A 183 3.45 5.16 -10.76
N PRO A 184 4.49 4.31 -10.60
CA PRO A 184 5.85 4.79 -10.35
C PRO A 184 6.31 5.79 -11.42
N GLY A 185 6.75 6.98 -10.99
CA GLY A 185 7.21 8.05 -11.87
C GLY A 185 6.13 9.05 -12.32
N SER A 186 4.88 8.93 -11.85
CA SER A 186 3.82 9.90 -12.14
C SER A 186 3.97 11.23 -11.38
N SER A 187 4.84 11.30 -10.37
CA SER A 187 5.05 12.46 -9.51
C SER A 187 6.52 12.84 -9.44
N GLU A 188 6.81 14.14 -9.51
CA GLU A 188 8.17 14.69 -9.35
C GLU A 188 8.69 14.54 -7.91
N THR A 189 7.78 14.49 -6.93
CA THR A 189 8.13 14.33 -5.52
C THR A 189 7.25 13.23 -4.92
N PRO A 190 7.64 11.96 -5.12
CA PRO A 190 6.89 10.83 -4.59
C PRO A 190 6.82 10.87 -3.07
N VAL A 191 5.64 10.57 -2.52
CA VAL A 191 5.49 10.35 -1.09
C VAL A 191 6.10 9.01 -0.74
N VAL A 192 7.21 9.03 -0.02
CA VAL A 192 7.81 7.83 0.55
C VAL A 192 7.08 7.51 1.86
N PRO A 193 6.39 6.36 1.96
CA PRO A 193 5.81 5.90 3.21
C PRO A 193 6.92 5.74 4.26
N GLU A 194 6.59 6.05 5.51
CA GLU A 194 7.43 5.64 6.63
C GLU A 194 7.43 4.12 6.70
N ARG A 195 8.52 3.50 7.15
CA ARG A 195 8.48 2.04 7.33
C ARG A 195 7.53 1.74 8.47
N ALA A 196 6.68 0.74 8.28
CA ALA A 196 5.79 0.28 9.34
C ALA A 196 6.64 -0.11 10.57
N ALA A 197 6.34 0.49 11.71
CA ALA A 197 7.02 0.15 12.96
C ALA A 197 6.76 -1.34 13.28
N GLY A 198 7.78 -2.04 13.79
CA GLY A 198 7.66 -3.45 14.16
C GLY A 198 7.85 -4.44 13.01
N GLN A 199 7.83 -4.01 11.76
CA GLN A 199 7.91 -4.91 10.62
C GLN A 199 9.33 -5.02 10.08
N PRO A 200 9.85 -6.24 9.90
CA PRO A 200 11.20 -6.40 9.43
C PRO A 200 11.36 -5.85 8.02
N TYR A 201 12.57 -5.40 7.70
CA TYR A 201 12.87 -4.85 6.38
C TYR A 201 14.31 -5.12 5.99
N VAL A 202 14.62 -5.02 4.70
CA VAL A 202 15.97 -5.17 4.18
C VAL A 202 16.49 -3.82 3.70
N ILE A 203 17.67 -3.41 4.17
CA ILE A 203 18.44 -2.33 3.56
C ILE A 203 19.61 -2.91 2.77
N ARG A 204 20.10 -2.17 1.78
CA ARG A 204 21.36 -2.48 1.11
C ARG A 204 22.43 -1.50 1.58
N GLY A 205 23.60 -2.04 1.87
CA GLY A 205 24.71 -1.25 2.38
C GLY A 205 26.03 -2.01 2.39
N THR A 206 26.93 -1.60 3.27
CA THR A 206 28.22 -2.24 3.50
C THR A 206 28.14 -3.15 4.71
N CYS A 207 28.66 -4.38 4.59
CA CYS A 207 28.70 -5.31 5.71
C CYS A 207 30.03 -6.07 5.75
N ARG A 208 30.45 -6.43 6.97
CA ARG A 208 31.69 -7.18 7.20
C ARG A 208 31.52 -8.18 8.33
N LEU A 209 32.06 -9.38 8.16
CA LEU A 209 32.17 -10.40 9.21
C LEU A 209 33.63 -10.82 9.37
N VAL A 210 34.17 -10.63 10.58
CA VAL A 210 35.47 -11.16 11.00
C VAL A 210 35.25 -12.07 12.19
N VAL A 211 35.81 -13.28 12.15
CA VAL A 211 35.74 -14.26 13.24
C VAL A 211 37.12 -14.84 13.44
N ASP A 212 37.64 -14.80 14.67
CA ASP A 212 38.96 -15.32 15.03
C ASP A 212 40.08 -14.72 14.15
N GLY A 213 39.96 -13.43 13.83
CA GLY A 213 40.90 -12.68 12.98
C GLY A 213 40.78 -12.93 11.47
N ARG A 214 39.93 -13.88 11.03
CA ARG A 214 39.69 -14.16 9.61
C ARG A 214 38.45 -13.41 9.12
N THR A 215 38.58 -12.74 7.98
CA THR A 215 37.44 -12.10 7.30
C THR A 215 36.70 -13.15 6.46
N TYR A 216 35.41 -13.31 6.72
CA TYR A 216 34.52 -14.25 6.01
C TYR A 216 33.59 -13.53 5.03
N LEU A 217 33.29 -12.26 5.29
CA LEU A 217 32.41 -11.42 4.49
C LEU A 217 32.95 -9.98 4.49
N ASP A 218 33.02 -9.35 3.33
CA ASP A 218 33.36 -7.93 3.15
C ASP A 218 32.69 -7.42 1.87
N ARG A 219 31.48 -6.88 1.98
CA ARG A 219 30.67 -6.39 0.87
C ARG A 219 30.41 -4.91 1.01
N ARG A 220 30.40 -4.17 -0.10
CA ARG A 220 30.27 -2.72 -0.13
C ARG A 220 29.08 -2.29 -0.97
N GLY A 221 28.13 -1.58 -0.35
CA GLY A 221 26.97 -0.97 -0.99
C GLY A 221 25.85 -1.92 -1.44
N ASP A 222 26.11 -3.21 -1.60
CA ASP A 222 25.15 -4.18 -2.13
C ASP A 222 24.73 -5.26 -1.13
N CYS A 223 25.28 -5.24 0.08
CA CYS A 223 24.98 -6.24 1.11
C CYS A 223 23.55 -6.07 1.62
N PRO A 224 22.68 -7.09 1.48
CA PRO A 224 21.36 -7.06 2.10
C PRO A 224 21.52 -7.22 3.61
N ILE A 225 20.94 -6.30 4.36
CA ILE A 225 20.93 -6.29 5.82
C ILE A 225 19.47 -6.32 6.25
N TRP A 226 19.04 -7.46 6.76
CA TRP A 226 17.69 -7.66 7.28
C TRP A 226 17.62 -7.13 8.71
N MET A 227 16.65 -6.26 8.99
CA MET A 227 16.45 -5.59 10.27
C MET A 227 15.14 -6.07 10.85
N THR A 228 15.11 -6.50 12.12
CA THR A 228 13.87 -6.98 12.76
C THR A 228 12.85 -5.86 12.94
N ASN A 229 13.31 -4.63 13.20
CA ASN A 229 12.50 -3.41 13.37
C ASN A 229 11.43 -3.47 14.48
N ASP A 230 11.54 -4.41 15.41
CA ASP A 230 10.70 -4.60 16.60
C ASP A 230 11.10 -3.71 17.80
N GLY A 231 12.05 -2.80 17.58
CA GLY A 231 12.62 -1.93 18.63
C GLY A 231 13.82 -2.54 19.36
N THR A 232 14.13 -3.82 19.18
CA THR A 232 15.34 -4.45 19.78
C THR A 232 16.62 -3.98 19.10
N GLY A 233 16.53 -3.55 17.84
CA GLY A 233 17.69 -3.21 17.02
C GLY A 233 18.41 -4.43 16.45
N SER A 234 17.84 -5.63 16.57
CA SER A 234 18.40 -6.87 16.03
C SER A 234 18.45 -6.83 14.50
N PHE A 235 19.52 -7.41 13.94
CA PHE A 235 19.74 -7.43 12.50
C PHE A 235 20.59 -8.62 12.05
N TRP A 236 20.46 -8.93 10.76
CA TRP A 236 21.23 -9.96 10.07
C TRP A 236 21.95 -9.31 8.88
N ILE A 237 23.22 -9.68 8.63
CA ILE A 237 23.98 -9.20 7.48
C ILE A 237 24.10 -10.26 6.39
N ASN A 238 24.11 -9.83 5.13
CA ASN A 238 24.17 -10.67 3.93
C ASN A 238 23.04 -11.70 3.87
N THR A 239 21.83 -11.24 4.16
CA THR A 239 20.58 -11.98 3.94
C THR A 239 19.41 -11.02 3.84
N ASP A 240 18.39 -11.38 3.08
CA ASP A 240 17.08 -10.73 3.05
C ASP A 240 16.00 -11.62 3.69
N ARG A 241 16.37 -12.78 4.23
CA ARG A 241 15.50 -13.84 4.82
C ARG A 241 14.54 -14.53 3.84
N ASP A 242 14.33 -13.98 2.66
CA ASP A 242 13.46 -14.55 1.62
C ASP A 242 14.26 -15.34 0.56
N GLY A 243 15.48 -14.90 0.27
CA GLY A 243 16.37 -15.46 -0.73
C GLY A 243 17.57 -16.17 -0.11
N TYR A 244 17.89 -17.36 -0.61
CA TYR A 244 19.12 -18.06 -0.25
C TYR A 244 20.31 -17.50 -1.06
N LEU A 245 21.24 -16.84 -0.37
CA LEU A 245 22.42 -16.23 -1.00
C LEU A 245 23.65 -17.15 -1.11
N GLY A 246 23.62 -18.33 -0.46
CA GLY A 246 24.70 -19.33 -0.57
C GLY A 246 26.04 -18.95 0.06
N ASP A 247 26.09 -17.90 0.89
CA ASP A 247 27.32 -17.34 1.46
C ASP A 247 27.25 -17.27 3.00
N TYR A 248 28.25 -16.67 3.64
CA TYR A 248 28.25 -16.39 5.07
C TYR A 248 27.26 -15.27 5.43
N PHE A 249 26.58 -15.43 6.57
CA PHE A 249 25.77 -14.39 7.18
C PHE A 249 25.94 -14.45 8.70
N ALA A 250 25.61 -13.34 9.36
CA ALA A 250 25.62 -13.26 10.82
C ALA A 250 24.40 -12.50 11.31
N GLU A 251 23.92 -12.91 12.48
CA GLU A 251 22.90 -12.25 13.28
C GLU A 251 23.57 -11.54 14.45
N LEU A 252 23.05 -10.37 14.79
CA LEU A 252 23.38 -9.64 16.01
C LEU A 252 22.09 -9.23 16.73
N GLU A 253 22.02 -9.52 18.03
CA GLU A 253 20.89 -9.22 18.90
C GLU A 253 21.35 -8.30 20.06
N PRO A 254 21.07 -6.98 19.98
CA PRO A 254 21.34 -6.06 21.07
C PRO A 254 20.51 -6.37 22.32
N ALA A 255 21.14 -6.31 23.50
CA ALA A 255 20.48 -6.54 24.78
C ALA A 255 19.80 -5.28 25.37
N GLY A 256 20.00 -4.12 24.75
CA GLY A 256 19.43 -2.84 25.19
C GLY A 256 20.25 -2.09 26.27
N ASP A 257 21.29 -2.73 26.83
CA ASP A 257 22.21 -2.14 27.82
C ASP A 257 23.54 -1.64 27.20
N GLY A 258 23.58 -1.58 25.87
CA GLY A 258 24.79 -1.26 25.10
C GLY A 258 25.68 -2.47 24.79
N THR A 259 25.24 -3.69 25.13
CA THR A 259 25.84 -4.96 24.68
C THR A 259 24.97 -5.65 23.64
N ALA A 260 25.51 -6.69 23.01
CA ALA A 260 24.79 -7.60 22.13
C ALA A 260 25.39 -9.00 22.18
N GLN A 261 24.64 -9.98 21.69
CA GLN A 261 25.15 -11.31 21.34
C GLN A 261 25.10 -11.51 19.82
N GLY A 262 25.88 -12.46 19.31
CA GLY A 262 25.93 -12.72 17.88
C GLY A 262 26.01 -14.20 17.53
N HIS A 263 25.43 -14.55 16.39
CA HIS A 263 25.52 -15.86 15.80
C HIS A 263 25.88 -15.75 14.30
N TRP A 264 26.42 -16.81 13.71
CA TRP A 264 26.69 -16.89 12.28
C TRP A 264 26.49 -18.31 11.78
N ASN A 265 26.45 -18.47 10.46
CA ASN A 265 26.17 -19.77 9.85
C ASN A 265 27.36 -20.75 9.87
N GLY A 266 28.58 -20.29 10.21
CA GLY A 266 29.77 -21.11 10.42
C GLY A 266 30.40 -21.70 9.15
N SER A 267 29.59 -22.00 8.14
CA SER A 267 29.99 -22.53 6.83
C SER A 267 29.19 -21.83 5.73
N PRO A 268 29.80 -21.57 4.56
CA PRO A 268 29.12 -20.89 3.48
C PRO A 268 27.98 -21.78 2.98
N GLY A 269 26.80 -21.19 2.81
CA GLY A 269 25.62 -21.92 2.37
C GLY A 269 24.85 -22.69 3.45
N ALA A 270 25.26 -22.67 4.72
CA ALA A 270 24.37 -23.11 5.79
C ALA A 270 23.16 -22.17 5.89
N THR A 271 21.97 -22.70 6.20
CA THR A 271 20.69 -21.94 6.21
C THR A 271 20.32 -21.36 7.56
N HIS A 272 21.08 -21.64 8.62
CA HIS A 272 20.81 -21.17 9.99
C HIS A 272 22.08 -20.60 10.61
N ALA A 273 21.94 -19.56 11.46
CA ALA A 273 23.04 -19.01 12.26
C ALA A 273 23.16 -19.75 13.60
N GLU A 274 23.66 -20.98 13.59
CA GLU A 274 23.83 -21.76 14.84
C GLU A 274 25.20 -21.57 15.49
N GLY A 275 26.18 -21.03 14.75
CA GLY A 275 27.51 -20.78 15.28
C GLY A 275 27.48 -19.62 16.24
N PHE A 276 27.64 -19.86 17.54
CA PHE A 276 27.71 -18.78 18.52
C PHE A 276 29.01 -17.97 18.35
N LEU A 277 28.91 -16.64 18.24
CA LEU A 277 30.05 -15.71 18.14
C LEU A 277 30.44 -15.12 19.50
N GLY A 278 29.63 -15.33 20.53
CA GLY A 278 29.82 -14.82 21.87
C GLY A 278 28.84 -13.72 22.23
N GLU A 279 28.92 -13.29 23.49
CA GLU A 279 28.20 -12.16 24.05
C GLU A 279 29.10 -10.92 24.04
N ASP A 280 28.71 -9.87 24.77
CA ASP A 280 29.51 -8.67 25.04
C ASP A 280 29.97 -7.91 23.78
N PHE A 281 29.28 -8.07 22.65
CA PHE A 281 29.51 -7.20 21.51
C PHE A 281 29.23 -5.76 21.92
N ARG A 282 30.15 -4.86 21.58
CA ARG A 282 30.01 -3.41 21.81
C ARG A 282 30.02 -2.68 20.48
N MET A 283 29.12 -1.70 20.35
CA MET A 283 29.08 -0.83 19.18
C MET A 283 30.31 0.10 19.16
N GLY A 284 31.10 -0.02 18.11
CA GLY A 284 32.21 0.85 17.77
C GLY A 284 31.86 1.83 16.63
N ALA A 285 32.89 2.44 16.06
CA ALA A 285 32.74 3.34 14.93
C ALA A 285 32.30 2.61 13.65
N GLY A 286 31.64 3.33 12.74
CA GLY A 286 31.30 2.82 11.41
C GLY A 286 30.24 1.72 11.38
N GLY A 287 29.40 1.61 12.42
CA GLY A 287 28.34 0.59 12.49
C GLY A 287 28.86 -0.82 12.75
N CYS A 288 30.05 -0.96 13.36
CA CYS A 288 30.65 -2.24 13.70
C CYS A 288 30.43 -2.58 15.17
N TRP A 289 29.88 -3.76 15.44
CA TRP A 289 29.85 -4.38 16.75
C TRP A 289 31.05 -5.33 16.88
N SER A 290 31.74 -5.32 18.01
CA SER A 290 32.88 -6.23 18.23
C SER A 290 32.95 -6.75 19.66
N ASN A 291 33.42 -7.98 19.82
CA ASN A 291 33.80 -8.57 21.09
C ASN A 291 35.22 -9.15 21.00
N ALA A 292 35.63 -10.01 21.95
CA ALA A 292 36.95 -10.63 21.95
C ALA A 292 37.22 -11.56 20.75
N ARG A 293 36.16 -12.06 20.10
CA ARG A 293 36.24 -13.10 19.08
C ARG A 293 35.94 -12.59 17.67
N ALA A 294 34.98 -11.69 17.54
CA ALA A 294 34.36 -11.37 16.26
C ALA A 294 34.02 -9.89 16.12
N THR A 295 33.88 -9.49 14.85
CA THR A 295 33.42 -8.17 14.44
C THR A 295 32.33 -8.35 13.38
N ILE A 296 31.16 -7.73 13.62
CA ILE A 296 30.02 -7.68 12.71
C ILE A 296 29.76 -6.21 12.37
N CYS A 297 29.90 -5.84 11.10
CA CYS A 297 29.62 -4.48 10.64
C CYS A 297 28.38 -4.44 9.75
N ALA A 298 27.55 -3.42 9.97
CA ALA A 298 26.40 -3.08 9.14
C ALA A 298 26.31 -1.56 9.01
N ALA A 299 26.51 -1.03 7.81
CA ALA A 299 26.44 0.40 7.52
C ALA A 299 25.64 0.65 6.24
N ARG A 300 24.97 1.80 6.17
CA ARG A 300 24.34 2.29 4.93
C ARG A 300 25.38 2.93 4.02
#